data_AF-A0A7J0GEZ7-F1
#
_entry.id   AF-A0A7J0GEZ7-F1
#
_cell.length_a   1.000
_cell.length_b   1.000
_cell.length_c   1.000
_cell.angle_alpha   90.00
_cell.angle_beta   90.00
_cell.angle_gamma   90.00
#
_symmetry.space_group_name_H-M   'P 1'
#
loop_
_entity.id
_entity.type
_entity.pdbx_description
1 polymer ?
#
loop_
_entity_poly.entity_id
_entity_poly.type
_entity_poly.pdbx_seq_one_letter_code
_entity_poly.pdbx_strand_id
1 'polypeptide(L)'
;MGWDNLPRTLLLYYTNLVPSPKGYFQTVVCNSDNYRNTTVNHDLHYITWETPPKQHPRSLGVKDYRRMALSYRPFARKFKQNDSILDKIDRELLKRPWAIHVWAMVFQG
;
A
#
# COMPACT_ATOMS: atom_id res chain seq x y z
N MET A 1 1.27 -33.77 7.12
CA MET A 1 1.03 -32.31 7.07
C MET A 1 1.56 -31.70 8.35
N GLY A 2 2.55 -30.80 8.30
CA GLY A 2 3.15 -30.21 9.52
C GLY A 2 4.66 -29.93 9.51
N TRP A 3 5.33 -29.93 8.35
CA TRP A 3 6.79 -29.72 8.28
C TRP A 3 7.22 -28.25 8.29
N ASP A 4 6.39 -27.34 7.76
CA ASP A 4 6.71 -25.92 7.75
C ASP A 4 6.13 -25.21 8.99
N ASN A 5 6.94 -25.12 10.03
CA ASN A 5 6.60 -24.42 11.27
C ASN A 5 6.92 -22.92 11.21
N LEU A 6 7.56 -22.44 10.14
CA LEU A 6 8.06 -21.06 10.05
C LEU A 6 6.92 -20.02 10.17
N PRO A 7 5.78 -20.12 9.46
CA PRO A 7 4.68 -19.15 9.62
C PRO A 7 4.13 -19.13 11.05
N ARG A 8 4.03 -20.29 11.71
CA ARG A 8 3.49 -20.41 13.07
C ARG A 8 4.43 -19.78 14.10
N THR A 9 5.73 -20.06 14.01
CA THR A 9 6.75 -19.49 14.89
C THR A 9 6.84 -17.98 14.73
N LEU A 10 6.85 -17.50 13.49
CA LEU A 10 6.87 -16.06 13.22
C LEU A 10 5.58 -15.39 13.68
N LEU A 11 4.43 -16.03 13.57
CA LEU A 11 3.17 -15.46 14.04
C LEU A 11 3.22 -15.19 15.56
N LEU A 12 3.68 -16.17 16.35
CA LEU A 12 3.84 -16.03 17.81
C LEU A 12 4.85 -14.93 18.19
N TYR A 13 5.90 -14.76 17.39
CA TYR A 13 6.88 -13.70 17.60
C TYR A 13 6.29 -12.32 17.28
N TYR A 14 5.70 -12.18 16.10
CA TYR A 14 5.16 -10.91 15.62
C TYR A 14 3.87 -10.48 16.35
N THR A 15 3.11 -11.36 17.01
CA THR A 15 2.00 -10.94 17.89
C THR A 15 2.44 -10.11 19.09
N ASN A 16 3.72 -10.18 19.47
CA ASN A 16 4.30 -9.45 20.60
C ASN A 16 5.13 -8.23 20.18
N LEU A 17 5.12 -7.86 18.90
CA LEU A 17 5.92 -6.75 18.36
C LEU A 17 5.05 -5.71 17.65
N VAL A 18 5.42 -4.44 17.81
CA VAL A 18 4.78 -3.32 17.10
C VAL A 18 5.79 -2.68 16.14
N PRO A 19 5.51 -2.57 14.83
CA PRO A 19 4.28 -2.96 14.12
C PRO A 19 4.35 -4.37 13.49
N SER A 20 3.61 -5.31 14.08
CA SER A 20 3.48 -6.72 13.66
C SER A 20 3.32 -6.95 12.14
N PRO A 21 2.42 -6.26 11.42
CA PRO A 21 2.16 -6.58 10.01
C PRO A 21 3.22 -6.04 9.05
N LYS A 22 4.07 -5.08 9.47
CA LYS A 22 5.06 -4.48 8.58
C LYS A 22 6.24 -5.40 8.25
N GLY A 23 6.45 -6.45 9.05
CA GLY A 23 7.57 -7.38 8.88
C GLY A 23 7.16 -8.84 8.73
N TYR A 24 6.02 -9.26 9.29
CA TYR A 24 5.63 -10.67 9.31
C TYR A 24 5.58 -11.28 7.90
N PHE A 25 4.83 -10.66 6.97
CA PHE A 25 4.63 -11.22 5.63
C PHE A 25 5.93 -11.27 4.82
N GLN A 26 6.74 -10.22 4.90
CA GLN A 26 8.03 -10.15 4.22
C GLN A 26 8.96 -11.26 4.73
N THR A 27 9.04 -11.43 6.06
CA THR A 27 9.88 -12.45 6.67
C THR A 27 9.43 -13.86 6.30
N VAL A 28 8.12 -14.16 6.30
CA VAL A 28 7.60 -15.48 5.91
C VAL A 28 7.92 -15.77 4.44
N VAL A 29 7.58 -14.87 3.52
CA VAL A 29 7.70 -15.12 2.08
C VAL A 29 9.18 -15.24 1.66
N CYS A 30 10.06 -14.39 2.19
CA CYS A 30 11.49 -14.44 1.85
C CYS A 30 12.23 -15.68 2.41
N ASN A 31 11.71 -16.31 3.47
CA ASN A 31 12.32 -17.48 4.10
C ASN A 31 11.60 -18.80 3.76
N SER A 32 10.56 -18.77 2.92
CA SER A 32 9.89 -19.98 2.47
C SER A 32 10.53 -20.50 1.19
N ASP A 33 10.90 -21.79 1.16
CA ASP A 33 11.56 -22.43 0.01
C ASP A 33 10.78 -22.28 -1.30
N ASN A 34 9.44 -22.31 -1.21
CA ASN A 34 8.56 -22.22 -2.37
C ASN A 34 8.40 -20.79 -2.92
N TYR A 35 8.65 -19.76 -2.10
CA TYR A 35 8.30 -18.37 -2.45
C TYR A 35 9.49 -17.40 -2.48
N ARG A 36 10.64 -17.75 -1.88
CA ARG A 36 11.80 -16.85 -1.80
C ARG A 36 12.25 -16.30 -3.16
N ASN A 37 12.17 -17.13 -4.21
CA ASN A 37 12.60 -16.79 -5.57
C ASN A 37 11.50 -16.12 -6.42
N THR A 38 10.28 -15.98 -5.90
CA THR A 38 9.15 -15.32 -6.58
C THR A 38 8.82 -13.95 -5.99
N THR A 39 9.69 -13.44 -5.11
CA THR A 39 9.51 -12.14 -4.46
C THR A 39 9.81 -10.98 -5.41
N VAL A 40 8.97 -9.95 -5.37
CA VAL A 40 9.17 -8.67 -6.05
C VAL A 40 9.19 -7.57 -4.99
N ASN A 41 10.28 -6.83 -4.90
CA ASN A 41 10.46 -5.76 -3.92
C ASN A 41 9.74 -4.46 -4.34
N HIS A 42 8.43 -4.55 -4.56
CA HIS A 42 7.61 -3.40 -4.93
C HIS A 42 6.18 -3.58 -4.42
N ASP A 43 5.69 -2.65 -3.61
CA ASP A 43 4.36 -2.71 -2.98
C ASP A 43 3.22 -2.19 -3.88
N LEU A 44 3.55 -1.76 -5.10
CA LEU A 44 2.63 -1.23 -6.13
C LEU A 44 1.94 0.09 -5.78
N HIS A 45 2.30 0.76 -4.67
CA HIS A 45 1.64 1.98 -4.22
C HIS A 45 2.46 3.24 -4.50
N TYR A 46 1.88 4.27 -5.12
CA TYR A 46 2.46 5.61 -5.11
C TYR A 46 2.28 6.24 -3.73
N ILE A 47 3.40 6.44 -3.03
CA ILE A 47 3.45 7.00 -1.68
C ILE A 47 4.48 8.12 -1.68
N THR A 48 4.13 9.28 -1.13
CA THR A 48 5.08 10.38 -0.94
C THR A 48 5.29 10.66 0.54
N TRP A 49 6.52 10.99 0.90
CA TRP A 49 6.93 11.33 2.25
C TRP A 49 7.37 12.79 2.31
N GLU A 50 7.26 13.40 3.49
CA GLU A 50 7.92 14.67 3.75
C GLU A 50 9.44 14.48 3.86
N THR A 51 10.20 15.56 3.79
CA THR A 51 11.65 15.56 3.99
C THR A 51 11.97 16.54 5.12
N PRO A 52 12.30 16.07 6.34
CA PRO A 52 12.50 14.67 6.75
C PRO A 52 11.21 13.84 6.83
N PRO A 53 11.30 12.49 6.69
CA PRO A 53 10.13 11.62 6.73
C PRO A 53 9.51 11.54 8.12
N LYS A 54 8.19 11.71 8.19
CA LYS A 54 7.37 11.51 9.41
C LYS A 54 6.97 10.04 9.58
N GLN A 55 6.30 9.71 10.69
CA GLN A 55 5.77 8.36 10.96
C GLN A 55 4.75 7.89 9.90
N HIS A 56 4.00 8.82 9.31
CA HIS A 56 2.97 8.54 8.31
C HIS A 56 3.27 9.28 7.00
N PRO A 57 2.91 8.67 5.85
CA PRO A 57 3.11 9.31 4.56
C PRO A 57 2.24 10.57 4.43
N ARG A 58 2.72 11.49 3.60
CA ARG A 58 2.02 12.73 3.29
C ARG A 58 0.70 12.44 2.57
N SER A 59 -0.31 13.29 2.78
CA SER A 59 -1.53 13.28 1.95
C SER A 59 -1.27 13.86 0.57
N LEU A 60 -1.67 13.11 -0.46
CA LEU A 60 -1.63 13.49 -1.87
C LEU A 60 -2.75 14.48 -2.18
N GLY A 61 -2.44 15.49 -2.98
CA GLY A 61 -3.42 16.46 -3.49
C GLY A 61 -3.24 16.72 -4.97
N VAL A 62 -4.03 17.60 -5.56
CA VAL A 62 -4.07 17.84 -7.03
C VAL A 62 -2.69 18.12 -7.65
N LYS A 63 -1.78 18.77 -6.91
CA LYS A 63 -0.40 19.05 -7.34
C LYS A 63 0.41 17.78 -7.63
N ASP A 64 0.05 16.66 -7.02
CA ASP A 64 0.72 15.36 -7.15
C ASP A 64 0.19 14.51 -8.28
N TYR A 65 -0.98 14.87 -8.84
CA TYR A 65 -1.71 14.06 -9.79
C TYR A 65 -0.84 13.63 -10.98
N ARG A 66 -0.10 14.56 -11.58
CA ARG A 66 0.75 14.27 -12.75
C ARG A 66 1.84 13.25 -12.42
N ARG A 67 2.49 13.38 -11.27
CA ARG A 67 3.55 12.45 -10.84
C ARG A 67 2.98 11.07 -10.52
N MET A 68 1.82 11.04 -9.85
CA MET A 68 1.10 9.81 -9.55
C MET A 68 0.68 9.08 -10.83
N ALA A 69 0.05 9.77 -11.79
CA ALA A 69 -0.40 9.19 -13.05
C ALA A 69 0.76 8.64 -13.91
N LEU A 70 1.91 9.32 -13.91
CA LEU A 70 3.11 8.89 -14.65
C LEU A 70 3.95 7.86 -13.91
N SER A 71 3.60 7.48 -12.68
CA SER A 71 4.41 6.56 -11.87
C SER A 71 4.26 5.09 -12.27
N TYR A 72 3.32 4.77 -13.16
CA TYR A 72 2.93 3.41 -13.54
C TYR A 72 2.50 2.52 -12.35
N ARG A 73 2.20 3.13 -11.19
CA ARG A 73 1.73 2.42 -10.00
C ARG A 73 0.20 2.32 -10.03
N PRO A 74 -0.38 1.13 -9.87
CA PRO A 74 -1.82 0.94 -9.92
C PRO A 74 -2.55 1.49 -8.68
N PHE A 75 -1.85 1.64 -7.56
CA PHE A 75 -2.43 2.13 -6.30
C PHE A 75 -1.73 3.40 -5.83
N ALA A 76 -2.40 4.22 -5.02
CA ALA A 76 -1.82 5.42 -4.41
C ALA A 76 -2.42 5.68 -3.02
N ARG A 77 -1.62 6.22 -2.11
CA ARG A 77 -2.07 6.67 -0.77
C ARG A 77 -1.15 7.78 -0.23
N LYS A 78 -1.59 8.63 0.71
CA LYS A 78 -2.92 8.72 1.35
C LYS A 78 -3.69 9.90 0.77
N PHE A 79 -5.01 9.85 0.70
CA PHE A 79 -5.84 10.97 0.28
C PHE A 79 -6.59 11.55 1.47
N LYS A 80 -6.84 12.87 1.46
CA LYS A 80 -7.81 13.49 2.37
C LYS A 80 -9.22 13.13 1.91
N GLN A 81 -10.13 13.00 2.87
CA GLN A 81 -11.54 12.78 2.55
C GLN A 81 -12.09 13.98 1.77
N ASN A 82 -12.89 13.72 0.73
CA ASN A 82 -13.51 14.73 -0.12
C ASN A 82 -12.50 15.71 -0.78
N ASP A 83 -11.26 15.29 -0.98
CA ASP A 83 -10.28 16.10 -1.70
C ASP A 83 -10.57 16.08 -3.21
N SER A 84 -10.53 17.25 -3.84
CA SER A 84 -10.72 17.46 -5.28
C SER A 84 -9.83 16.58 -6.19
N ILE A 85 -8.70 16.05 -5.69
CA ILE A 85 -7.91 15.07 -6.44
C ILE A 85 -8.69 13.77 -6.72
N LEU A 86 -9.59 13.36 -5.83
CA LEU A 86 -10.40 12.15 -6.00
C LEU A 86 -11.33 12.30 -7.22
N ASP A 87 -12.01 13.44 -7.35
CA ASP A 87 -12.83 13.75 -8.52
C ASP A 87 -12.01 13.79 -9.81
N LYS A 88 -10.77 14.29 -9.73
CA LYS A 88 -9.85 14.32 -10.88
C LYS A 88 -9.44 12.90 -11.29
N ILE A 89 -9.15 12.01 -10.34
CA ILE A 89 -8.85 10.60 -10.62
C ILE A 89 -10.06 9.90 -11.25
N ASP A 90 -11.25 10.07 -10.66
CA ASP A 90 -12.46 9.41 -11.15
C ASP A 90 -12.79 9.83 -12.59
N ARG A 91 -12.67 11.13 -12.91
CA ARG A 91 -12.93 11.64 -14.26
C ARG A 91 -11.85 11.28 -15.27
N GLU A 92 -10.57 11.52 -14.94
CA GLU A 92 -9.49 11.49 -15.94
C GLU A 92 -8.85 10.10 -16.09
N LEU A 93 -8.74 9.32 -15.00
CA LEU A 93 -8.13 7.98 -15.04
C LEU A 93 -9.18 6.88 -15.12
N LEU A 94 -10.23 6.95 -14.28
CA LEU A 94 -11.20 5.87 -14.15
C LEU A 94 -12.41 6.02 -15.07
N LYS A 95 -12.58 7.20 -15.70
CA LYS A 95 -13.70 7.54 -16.60
C LYS A 95 -15.08 7.21 -15.99
N ARG A 96 -15.24 7.47 -14.69
CA ARG A 96 -16.48 7.22 -13.96
C ARG A 96 -17.43 8.42 -14.11
N PRO A 97 -18.70 8.20 -14.50
CA PRO A 97 -19.60 9.28 -14.92
C PRO A 97 -20.13 10.16 -13.79
N TRP A 98 -20.07 9.70 -12.55
CA TRP A 98 -20.49 10.45 -11.38
C TRP A 98 -19.50 10.19 -10.26
N ALA A 99 -19.31 11.19 -9.39
CA ALA A 99 -18.66 11.05 -8.09
C ALA A 99 -19.53 10.12 -7.21
N ILE A 100 -19.66 8.86 -7.62
CA ILE A 100 -19.91 7.79 -6.70
C ILE A 100 -18.77 7.98 -5.70
N HIS A 101 -19.10 8.22 -4.44
CA HIS A 101 -18.16 8.13 -3.35
C HIS A 101 -17.59 6.69 -3.34
N VAL A 102 -16.72 6.35 -4.29
CA VAL A 102 -16.14 5.02 -4.43
C VAL A 102 -14.99 4.96 -3.46
N TRP A 103 -15.40 4.73 -2.21
CA TRP A 103 -14.62 4.14 -1.13
C TRP A 103 -13.94 2.81 -1.49
N ALA A 104 -13.89 2.37 -2.75
CA ALA A 104 -13.48 1.02 -3.13
C ALA A 104 -12.03 0.88 -3.63
N MET A 105 -11.22 1.94 -3.73
CA MET A 105 -9.78 1.79 -4.08
C MET A 105 -8.84 2.73 -3.30
N VAL A 106 -9.25 3.19 -2.12
CA VAL A 106 -8.34 3.81 -1.17
C VAL A 106 -8.52 3.08 0.15
N PHE A 107 -7.81 1.96 0.32
CA PHE A 107 -7.65 1.35 1.63
C PHE A 107 -7.02 2.40 2.55
N GLN A 108 -7.86 3.01 3.40
CA GLN A 108 -7.41 3.73 4.57
C GLN A 108 -6.69 2.74 5.48
N GLY A 109 -5.36 2.87 5.49
CA GLY A 109 -4.49 2.49 6.58
C GLY A 109 -3.40 3.53 6.71
#